data_AF-A0A502G5T0-F1
#
_entry.id   AF-A0A502G5T0-F1
#
_cell.length_a   1.000
_cell.length_b   1.000
_cell.length_c   1.000
_cell.angle_alpha   90.00
_cell.angle_beta   90.00
_cell.angle_gamma   90.00
#
_symmetry.space_group_name_H-M   'P 1'
#
loop_
_entity.id
_entity.type
_entity.pdbx_description
1 polymer ?
#
loop_
_entity_poly.entity_id
_entity_poly.type
_entity_poly.pdbx_seq_one_letter_code
_entity_poly.pdbx_strand_id
1 'polypeptide(L)'
;MSDRPTLPAEMDPMRMLAEMKVPMVDVQALAAAQRRNLEALSTANRVALEGAQAIARRHMEILQQSMTEMTDAVRGVSSAGNDPSTRAAQQAEMVKATYERAVGNMKELADLIQKSNAEALTVLNRRFSEAMDEVRGMVTKKGA
;
A
#
# COMPACT_ATOMS: atom_id res chain seq x y z
N MET A 1 -33.02 -20.32 34.92
CA MET A 1 -31.75 -21.03 34.66
C MET A 1 -31.91 -21.68 33.31
N SER A 2 -31.22 -21.15 32.29
CA SER A 2 -31.38 -21.59 30.90
C SER A 2 -30.54 -22.84 30.67
N ASP A 3 -31.19 -23.99 30.52
CA ASP A 3 -30.59 -25.15 29.90
C ASP A 3 -30.30 -24.80 28.44
N ARG A 4 -29.04 -24.57 28.12
CA ARG A 4 -28.59 -24.50 26.74
C ARG A 4 -28.65 -25.92 26.18
N PRO A 5 -29.26 -26.16 25.01
CA PRO A 5 -29.27 -27.47 24.40
C PRO A 5 -27.81 -27.87 24.11
N THR A 6 -27.31 -28.84 24.87
CA THR A 6 -26.08 -29.55 24.53
C THR A 6 -26.38 -30.40 23.32
N LEU A 7 -25.69 -30.12 22.22
CA LEU A 7 -25.78 -30.94 21.01
C LEU A 7 -25.43 -32.40 21.40
N PRO A 8 -26.13 -33.41 20.85
CA PRO A 8 -25.79 -34.81 21.05
C PRO A 8 -24.29 -35.04 20.84
N ALA A 9 -23.66 -35.91 21.62
CA ALA A 9 -22.23 -36.20 21.52
C ALA A 9 -21.78 -36.68 20.12
N GLU A 10 -22.74 -37.10 19.30
CA GLU A 10 -22.61 -37.51 17.89
C GLU A 10 -22.48 -36.33 16.92
N MET A 11 -22.84 -35.11 17.33
CA MET A 11 -22.70 -33.85 16.59
C MET A 11 -21.62 -32.94 17.21
N ASP A 12 -20.72 -33.48 18.03
CA ASP A 12 -19.54 -32.74 18.50
C ASP A 12 -18.57 -32.57 17.31
N PRO A 13 -18.33 -31.33 16.83
CA PRO A 13 -17.45 -31.06 15.70
C PRO A 13 -16.04 -31.61 15.92
N MET A 14 -15.57 -31.67 17.18
CA MET A 14 -14.24 -32.17 17.52
C MET A 14 -14.13 -33.68 17.40
N ARG A 15 -15.21 -34.43 17.69
CA ARG A 15 -15.24 -35.89 17.48
C ARG A 15 -15.43 -36.24 16.01
N MET A 16 -16.30 -35.54 15.29
CA MET A 16 -16.44 -35.72 13.84
C MET A 16 -15.12 -35.45 13.11
N LEU A 17 -14.33 -34.45 13.54
CA LEU A 17 -13.00 -34.17 12.97
C LEU A 17 -11.93 -35.20 13.38
N ALA A 18 -12.09 -35.88 14.52
CA ALA A 18 -11.18 -36.94 14.98
C ALA A 18 -11.49 -38.30 14.33
N GLU A 19 -12.77 -38.59 14.06
CA GLU A 19 -13.25 -39.81 13.40
C GLU A 19 -13.18 -39.72 11.87
N MET A 20 -13.36 -38.51 11.30
CA MET A 20 -12.74 -38.16 10.03
C MET A 20 -11.23 -38.17 10.25
N LYS A 21 -10.59 -39.33 10.24
CA LYS A 21 -9.15 -39.44 10.02
C LYS A 21 -8.85 -38.68 8.74
N VAL A 22 -8.54 -37.38 8.82
CA VAL A 22 -8.09 -36.58 7.68
C VAL A 22 -6.75 -37.18 7.33
N PRO A 23 -6.66 -38.05 6.30
CA PRO A 23 -5.40 -38.65 5.99
C PRO A 23 -4.56 -37.52 5.40
N MET A 24 -3.35 -37.32 5.91
CA MET A 24 -2.27 -36.72 5.12
C MET A 24 -2.39 -35.19 4.90
N VAL A 25 -2.52 -34.38 5.95
CA VAL A 25 -2.08 -32.97 5.88
C VAL A 25 -0.70 -32.91 6.52
N ASP A 26 0.32 -32.54 5.75
CA ASP A 26 1.66 -32.31 6.28
C ASP A 26 1.61 -31.05 7.16
N VAL A 27 1.44 -31.25 8.47
CA VAL A 27 1.28 -30.19 9.46
C VAL A 27 2.51 -29.27 9.50
N GLN A 28 3.70 -29.80 9.22
CA GLN A 28 4.91 -28.99 9.13
C GLN A 28 4.90 -28.11 7.88
N ALA A 29 4.49 -28.66 6.73
CA ALA A 29 4.33 -27.89 5.51
C ALA A 29 3.25 -26.80 5.66
N LEU A 30 2.13 -27.10 6.33
CA LEU A 30 1.09 -26.12 6.63
C LEU A 30 1.59 -25.01 7.56
N ALA A 31 2.31 -25.37 8.64
CA ALA A 31 2.91 -24.39 9.55
C ALA A 31 3.94 -23.50 8.83
N ALA A 32 4.75 -24.07 7.94
CA ALA A 32 5.68 -23.31 7.11
C ALA A 32 4.96 -22.37 6.13
N ALA A 33 3.88 -22.82 5.50
CA ALA A 33 3.04 -21.99 4.63
C ALA A 33 2.43 -20.81 5.40
N GLN A 34 1.89 -21.05 6.59
CA GLN A 34 1.35 -19.98 7.45
C GLN A 34 2.42 -18.97 7.85
N ARG A 35 3.63 -19.42 8.18
CA ARG A 35 4.76 -18.53 8.45
C ARG A 35 5.09 -17.66 7.24
N ARG A 36 5.17 -18.24 6.04
CA ARG A 36 5.45 -17.49 4.78
C ARG A 36 4.36 -16.47 4.46
N ASN A 37 3.10 -16.78 4.77
CA ASN A 37 1.98 -15.86 4.62
C ASN A 37 2.13 -14.64 5.56
N LEU A 38 2.44 -14.87 6.83
CA LEU A 38 2.67 -13.80 7.80
C LEU A 38 3.86 -12.91 7.41
N GLU A 39 4.96 -13.52 6.96
CA GLU A 39 6.14 -12.78 6.49
C GLU A 39 5.81 -11.87 5.30
N ALA A 40 4.97 -12.33 4.38
CA ALA A 40 4.58 -11.53 3.24
C ALA A 40 3.57 -10.44 3.56
N LEU A 41 2.61 -10.70 4.46
CA LEU A 41 1.72 -9.66 4.98
C LEU A 41 2.53 -8.58 5.70
N SER A 42 3.51 -8.99 6.51
CA SER A 42 4.44 -8.07 7.17
C SER A 42 5.24 -7.25 6.15
N THR A 43 5.74 -7.89 5.09
CA THR A 43 6.50 -7.22 4.01
C THR A 43 5.62 -6.24 3.24
N ALA A 44 4.40 -6.64 2.85
CA ALA A 44 3.45 -5.76 2.16
C ALA A 44 3.06 -4.56 3.03
N ASN A 45 2.84 -4.75 4.33
CA ASN A 45 2.60 -3.67 5.28
C ASN A 45 3.80 -2.73 5.39
N ARG A 46 5.03 -3.27 5.41
CA ARG A 46 6.24 -2.45 5.43
C ARG A 46 6.35 -1.59 4.17
N VAL A 47 6.11 -2.16 2.99
CA VAL A 47 6.10 -1.41 1.72
C VAL A 47 5.05 -0.30 1.75
N ALA A 48 3.85 -0.59 2.23
CA ALA A 48 2.79 0.41 2.36
C ALA A 48 3.18 1.55 3.32
N LEU A 49 3.82 1.24 4.45
CA LEU A 49 4.33 2.24 5.39
C LEU A 49 5.46 3.09 4.80
N GLU A 50 6.41 2.47 4.10
CA GLU A 50 7.48 3.19 3.40
C GLU A 50 6.91 4.13 2.33
N GLY A 51 5.86 3.70 1.61
CA GLY A 51 5.10 4.52 0.68
C GLY A 51 4.42 5.71 1.33
N ALA A 52 3.72 5.49 2.45
CA ALA A 52 3.09 6.57 3.22
C ALA A 52 4.12 7.60 3.73
N GLN A 53 5.29 7.14 4.18
CA GLN A 53 6.38 8.03 4.56
C GLN A 53 6.94 8.81 3.37
N ALA A 54 7.05 8.20 2.19
CA ALA A 54 7.51 8.89 0.98
C ALA A 54 6.54 10.01 0.59
N ILE A 55 5.22 9.74 0.64
CA ILE A 55 4.18 10.75 0.41
C ILE A 55 4.28 11.88 1.44
N ALA A 56 4.43 11.56 2.73
CA ALA A 56 4.55 12.57 3.78
C ALA A 56 5.80 13.46 3.60
N ARG A 57 6.95 12.87 3.26
CA ARG A 57 8.17 13.63 2.90
C ARG A 57 7.91 14.56 1.73
N ARG A 58 7.29 14.05 0.66
CA ARG A 58 6.99 14.87 -0.52
C ARG A 58 6.03 16.02 -0.20
N HIS A 59 5.04 15.79 0.64
CA HIS A 59 4.14 16.84 1.09
C HIS A 59 4.88 17.96 1.84
N MET A 60 5.86 17.62 2.68
CA MET A 60 6.69 18.62 3.37
C MET A 60 7.58 19.42 2.40
N GLU A 61 8.14 18.77 1.37
CA GLU A 61 8.92 19.47 0.34
C GLU A 61 8.06 20.47 -0.43
N ILE A 62 6.83 20.09 -0.81
CA ILE A 62 5.87 20.98 -1.48
C ILE A 62 5.55 22.19 -0.58
N LEU A 63 5.38 21.97 0.73
CA LEU A 63 5.14 23.06 1.69
C LEU A 63 6.34 24.00 1.79
N GLN A 64 7.57 23.47 1.88
CA GLN A 64 8.78 24.30 1.92
C GLN A 64 8.92 25.13 0.65
N GLN A 65 8.71 24.50 -0.51
CA GLN A 65 8.73 25.18 -1.79
C GLN A 65 7.68 26.31 -1.86
N SER A 66 6.46 26.05 -1.40
CA SER A 66 5.38 27.05 -1.39
C SER A 66 5.73 28.27 -0.52
N MET A 67 6.40 28.06 0.62
CA MET A 67 6.86 29.15 1.50
C MET A 67 7.96 30.00 0.85
N THR A 68 8.88 29.35 0.13
CA THR A 68 9.91 30.06 -0.66
C THR A 68 9.26 30.89 -1.76
N GLU A 69 8.32 30.31 -2.51
CA GLU A 69 7.61 31.01 -3.60
C GLU A 69 6.81 32.22 -3.08
N MET A 70 6.17 32.10 -1.91
CA MET A 70 5.49 33.23 -1.25
C MET A 70 6.47 34.35 -0.88
N THR A 71 7.64 34.00 -0.36
CA THR A 71 8.68 34.98 0.01
C THR A 71 9.21 35.71 -1.23
N ASP A 72 9.42 34.98 -2.31
CA ASP A 72 9.90 35.55 -3.58
C ASP A 72 8.85 36.43 -4.25
N ALA A 73 7.57 36.05 -4.19
CA ALA A 73 6.48 36.88 -4.69
C ALA A 73 6.43 38.25 -3.96
N VAL A 74 6.57 38.27 -2.64
CA VAL A 74 6.62 39.52 -1.84
C VAL A 74 7.83 40.38 -2.23
N ARG A 75 9.00 39.79 -2.44
CA ARG A 75 10.19 40.50 -2.92
C ARG A 75 10.03 41.03 -4.34
N GLY A 76 9.41 40.25 -5.22
CA GLY A 76 9.16 40.59 -6.62
C GLY A 76 8.21 41.78 -6.77
N VAL A 77 7.14 41.84 -5.97
CA VAL A 77 6.21 42.99 -5.93
C VAL A 77 6.93 44.28 -5.53
N SER A 78 7.89 44.19 -4.61
CA SER A 78 8.71 45.33 -4.17
C SER A 78 9.66 45.85 -5.26
N SER A 79 9.94 45.02 -6.28
CA SER A 79 10.93 45.25 -7.34
C SER A 79 10.31 45.58 -8.70
N ALA A 80 8.98 45.41 -8.85
CA ALA A 80 8.28 45.61 -10.11
C ALA A 80 8.09 47.11 -10.41
N GLY A 81 8.82 47.60 -11.42
CA GLY A 81 8.72 48.98 -11.91
C GLY A 81 7.30 49.39 -12.34
N ASN A 82 7.08 50.69 -12.54
CA ASN A 82 5.75 51.29 -12.69
C ASN A 82 5.02 51.06 -14.02
N ASP A 83 5.60 50.30 -14.96
CA ASP A 83 5.03 50.08 -16.28
C ASP A 83 3.93 48.99 -16.32
N PRO A 84 2.71 49.29 -16.80
CA PRO A 84 1.60 48.33 -16.85
C PRO A 84 1.85 47.10 -17.75
N SER A 85 2.56 47.26 -18.87
CA SER A 85 2.79 46.17 -19.82
C SER A 85 3.76 45.13 -19.26
N THR A 86 4.80 45.60 -18.57
CA THR A 86 5.78 44.77 -17.86
C THR A 86 5.13 43.98 -16.72
N ARG A 87 4.20 44.60 -15.99
CA ARG A 87 3.43 43.92 -14.93
C ARG A 87 2.53 42.81 -15.48
N ALA A 88 1.85 43.05 -16.60
CA ALA A 88 0.98 42.04 -17.21
C ALA A 88 1.78 40.80 -17.68
N ALA A 89 2.94 41.00 -18.30
CA ALA A 89 3.82 39.91 -18.69
C ALA A 89 4.34 39.10 -17.49
N GLN A 90 4.77 39.78 -16.41
CA GLN A 90 5.21 39.12 -15.18
C GLN A 90 4.10 38.30 -14.51
N GLN A 91 2.87 38.82 -14.49
CA GLN A 91 1.72 38.08 -13.95
C GLN A 91 1.41 36.83 -14.78
N ALA A 92 1.46 36.92 -16.11
CA ALA A 92 1.22 35.77 -16.98
C ALA A 92 2.26 34.65 -16.75
N GLU A 93 3.55 35.01 -16.67
CA GLU A 93 4.61 34.05 -16.37
C GLU A 93 4.48 33.44 -14.96
N MET A 94 4.09 34.23 -13.96
CA MET A 94 3.84 33.73 -12.61
C MET A 94 2.69 32.72 -12.56
N VAL A 95 1.59 32.98 -13.27
CA VAL A 95 0.45 32.06 -13.36
C VAL A 95 0.86 30.77 -14.06
N LYS A 96 1.58 30.88 -15.19
CA LYS A 96 2.09 29.71 -15.93
C LYS A 96 3.00 28.85 -15.06
N ALA A 97 4.00 29.45 -14.42
CA ALA A 97 4.94 28.75 -13.56
C ALA A 97 4.23 28.05 -12.37
N THR A 98 3.27 28.73 -11.74
CA THR A 98 2.46 28.14 -10.66
C THR A 98 1.66 26.94 -11.15
N TYR A 99 1.06 27.04 -12.33
CA TYR A 99 0.29 25.93 -12.93
C TYR A 99 1.18 24.72 -13.25
N GLU A 100 2.32 24.93 -13.92
CA GLU A 100 3.25 23.86 -14.26
C GLU A 100 3.75 23.12 -13.01
N ARG A 101 4.05 23.86 -11.94
CA ARG A 101 4.43 23.27 -10.64
C ARG A 101 3.30 22.49 -9.99
N ALA A 102 2.09 23.04 -9.97
CA ALA A 102 0.94 22.33 -9.39
C ALA A 102 0.71 20.99 -10.11
N VAL A 103 0.80 20.98 -11.44
CA VAL A 103 0.70 19.75 -12.24
C VAL A 103 1.86 18.79 -11.94
N GLY A 104 3.09 19.30 -11.83
CA GLY A 104 4.26 18.49 -11.46
C GLY A 104 4.08 17.81 -10.10
N ASN A 105 3.69 18.58 -9.08
CA ASN A 105 3.44 18.08 -7.73
C ASN A 105 2.33 17.01 -7.71
N MET A 106 1.24 17.21 -8.45
CA MET A 106 0.17 16.20 -8.56
C MET A 106 0.65 14.91 -9.23
N LYS A 107 1.45 15.00 -10.30
CA LYS A 107 1.99 13.83 -11.00
C LYS A 107 2.89 13.01 -10.08
N GLU A 108 3.84 13.66 -9.40
CA GLU A 108 4.76 12.95 -8.51
C GLU A 108 4.06 12.27 -7.33
N LEU A 109 3.04 12.93 -6.75
CA LEU A 109 2.23 12.31 -5.70
C LEU A 109 1.45 11.11 -6.23
N ALA A 110 0.87 11.21 -7.43
CA ALA A 110 0.18 10.10 -8.07
C ALA A 110 1.14 8.92 -8.35
N ASP A 111 2.34 9.20 -8.85
CA ASP A 111 3.38 8.20 -9.10
C ASP A 111 3.81 7.49 -7.80
N LEU A 112 3.99 8.22 -6.71
CA LEU A 112 4.32 7.65 -5.40
C LEU A 112 3.22 6.72 -4.88
N ILE A 113 1.95 7.14 -4.98
CA ILE A 113 0.80 6.33 -4.57
C ILE A 113 0.71 5.06 -5.41
N GLN A 114 0.80 5.21 -6.74
CA GLN A 114 0.68 4.09 -7.67
C GLN A 114 1.82 3.08 -7.46
N LYS A 115 3.06 3.55 -7.31
CA LYS A 115 4.22 2.71 -7.06
C LYS A 115 4.08 1.93 -5.75
N SER A 116 3.74 2.61 -4.66
CA SER A 116 3.59 2.00 -3.34
C SER A 116 2.54 0.88 -3.34
N ASN A 117 1.40 1.12 -4.00
CA ASN A 117 0.34 0.12 -4.14
C ASN A 117 0.77 -1.05 -5.04
N ALA A 118 1.43 -0.78 -6.17
CA ALA A 118 1.90 -1.80 -7.09
C ALA A 118 2.94 -2.73 -6.44
N GLU A 119 3.87 -2.18 -5.68
CA GLU A 119 4.89 -2.96 -4.97
C GLU A 119 4.27 -3.85 -3.90
N ALA A 120 3.34 -3.33 -3.09
CA ALA A 120 2.61 -4.12 -2.10
C ALA A 120 1.80 -5.26 -2.75
N LEU A 121 1.07 -4.98 -3.84
CA LEU A 121 0.33 -5.99 -4.59
C LEU A 121 1.24 -7.05 -5.22
N THR A 122 2.43 -6.67 -5.67
CA THR A 122 3.41 -7.62 -6.23
C THR A 122 3.84 -8.65 -5.18
N VAL A 123 4.09 -8.21 -3.94
CA VAL A 123 4.42 -9.12 -2.82
C VAL A 123 3.29 -10.11 -2.56
N LEU A 124 2.04 -9.62 -2.52
CA LEU A 124 0.87 -10.46 -2.27
C LEU A 124 0.59 -11.44 -3.42
N ASN A 125 0.65 -10.99 -4.67
CA ASN A 125 0.45 -11.84 -5.85
C ASN A 125 1.50 -12.94 -5.95
N ARG A 126 2.76 -12.61 -5.64
CA ARG A 126 3.83 -13.61 -5.57
C ARG A 126 3.50 -14.70 -4.55
N ARG A 127 3.11 -14.33 -3.33
CA ARG A 127 2.73 -15.32 -2.31
C ARG A 127 1.52 -16.13 -2.70
N PHE A 128 0.52 -15.51 -3.30
CA PHE A 128 -0.67 -16.22 -3.75
C PHE A 128 -0.29 -17.32 -4.75
N SER A 129 0.59 -16.99 -5.70
CA SER A 129 1.11 -17.95 -6.68
C SER A 129 1.89 -19.08 -6.00
N GLU A 130 2.81 -18.74 -5.08
CA GLU A 130 3.56 -19.72 -4.28
C GLU A 130 2.63 -20.62 -3.45
N ALA A 131 1.56 -20.08 -2.87
CA ALA A 131 0.59 -20.84 -2.09
C ALA A 131 -0.20 -21.83 -2.97
N MET A 132 -0.55 -21.45 -4.21
CA MET A 132 -1.18 -22.37 -5.15
C MET A 132 -0.25 -23.51 -5.57
N ASP A 133 1.05 -23.23 -5.75
CA ASP A 133 2.07 -24.26 -6.01
C ASP A 133 2.25 -25.20 -4.82
N GLU A 134 2.23 -24.67 -3.59
CA GLU A 134 2.27 -25.46 -2.36
C GLU A 134 1.07 -26.39 -2.25
N VAL A 135 -0.15 -25.90 -2.52
CA VAL A 135 -1.38 -26.72 -2.55
C VAL A 135 -1.25 -27.82 -3.60
N ARG A 136 -0.80 -27.49 -4.81
CA ARG A 136 -0.56 -28.48 -5.87
C ARG A 136 0.46 -29.53 -5.45
N GLY A 137 1.54 -29.12 -4.79
CA GLY A 137 2.56 -30.01 -4.24
C GLY A 137 1.99 -30.98 -3.20
N MET A 138 1.15 -30.49 -2.29
CA MET A 138 0.50 -31.32 -1.27
C MET A 138 -0.46 -32.35 -1.88
N VAL A 139 -1.20 -31.98 -2.93
CA VAL A 139 -2.14 -32.88 -3.62
C VAL A 139 -1.40 -33.94 -4.44
N THR A 140 -0.33 -33.55 -5.16
CA THR A 140 0.45 -34.48 -6.01
C THR A 140 1.30 -35.45 -5.21
N LYS A 141 1.88 -35.02 -4.08
CA LYS A 141 2.62 -35.89 -3.15
C LYS A 141 1.72 -36.91 -2.45
N LYS A 142 0.40 -36.73 -2.48
CA LYS A 142 -0.61 -37.66 -1.96
C LYS A 142 -1.00 -38.76 -2.97
N GLY A 143 -0.62 -38.60 -4.25
CA GLY A 143 -0.90 -39.55 -5.32
C GLY A 143 0.28 -40.47 -5.71
N ALA A 144 1.39 -40.41 -4.98
CA ALA A 144 2.59 -41.22 -5.17
C ALA A 144 2.83 -42.17 -3.99
#